data_AF-A0A1F8TF27-F1
#
_entry.id   AF-A0A1F8TF27-F1
#
_cell.length_a   1.000
_cell.length_b   1.000
_cell.length_c   1.000
_cell.angle_alpha   90.00
_cell.angle_beta   90.00
_cell.angle_gamma   90.00
#
_symmetry.space_group_name_H-M   'P 1'
#
loop_
_entity.id
_entity.type
_entity.pdbx_description
1 polymer ?
#
loop_
_entity_poly.entity_id
_entity_poly.type
_entity_poly.pdbx_seq_one_letter_code
_entity_poly.pdbx_strand_id
1 'polypeptide(L)'
;MDTNSIVLWLVLLLSIVLIAALVRRRATLRSRSNTQAGLKLSGSPVPDWPIPFGYKCAWYSIQSPDVGRLVQLIGLQEAQSATWREGIESAYGDLVFVSPAVGGWAFVVGASLAAMEPRSLTSQVRPVLEKLSSEFEIACFFATHRVVELHIWAKATKGKLERAYGYLGETGEIIWDEGMATVEEVGILSHIDEAAVMQIARGWSLAPIDLEGISSEPSLGFLGTL
;
A
#
# COMPACT_ATOMS: atom_id res chain seq x y z
N MET A 1 5.62 24.85 33.96
CA MET A 1 4.80 23.92 33.16
C MET A 1 3.40 24.43 33.30
N ASP A 2 2.95 25.19 32.32
CA ASP A 2 1.81 26.08 32.51
C ASP A 2 0.52 25.27 32.37
N THR A 3 -0.50 25.65 33.13
CA THR A 3 -1.80 24.95 33.19
C THR A 3 -2.41 24.72 31.82
N ASN A 4 -2.18 25.63 30.87
CA ASN A 4 -2.63 25.50 29.48
C ASN A 4 -1.93 24.35 28.74
N SER A 5 -0.64 24.11 28.99
CA SER A 5 0.10 22.98 28.39
C SER A 5 -0.39 21.64 28.95
N ILE A 6 -0.71 21.58 30.24
CA ILE A 6 -1.24 20.37 30.89
C ILE A 6 -2.63 20.02 30.32
N VAL A 7 -3.49 21.02 30.13
CA VAL A 7 -4.82 20.82 29.53
C VAL A 7 -4.72 20.34 28.08
N LEU A 8 -3.79 20.89 27.29
CA LEU A 8 -3.52 20.44 25.91
C LEU A 8 -3.07 18.96 25.85
N TRP A 9 -2.16 18.54 26.74
CA TRP A 9 -1.72 17.15 26.80
C TRP A 9 -2.84 16.19 27.24
N LEU A 10 -3.69 16.61 28.18
CA LEU A 10 -4.84 15.81 28.61
C LEU A 10 -5.87 15.64 27.49
N VAL A 11 -6.13 16.69 26.71
CA VAL A 11 -7.06 16.62 25.56
C VAL A 11 -6.50 15.73 24.44
N LEU A 12 -5.20 15.82 24.15
CA LEU A 12 -4.53 14.96 23.16
C LEU A 12 -4.53 13.48 23.59
N LEU A 13 -4.28 13.22 24.87
CA LEU A 13 -4.26 11.85 25.39
C LEU A 13 -5.69 11.27 25.41
N LEU A 14 -6.69 12.07 25.76
CA LEU A 14 -8.09 11.67 25.72
C LEU A 14 -8.55 11.37 24.28
N SER A 15 -8.12 12.16 23.28
CA SER A 15 -8.49 11.94 21.88
C SER A 15 -7.85 10.67 21.31
N ILE A 16 -6.58 10.39 21.61
CA ILE A 16 -5.90 9.14 21.21
C ILE A 16 -6.60 7.92 21.81
N VAL A 17 -6.94 7.97 23.11
CA VAL A 17 -7.68 6.89 23.78
C VAL A 17 -9.07 6.71 23.17
N LEU A 18 -9.77 7.80 22.83
CA LEU A 18 -11.08 7.73 22.17
C LEU A 18 -10.99 7.11 20.77
N ILE A 19 -9.98 7.49 20.00
CA ILE A 19 -9.72 6.94 18.65
C ILE A 19 -9.40 5.44 18.75
N ALA A 20 -8.50 5.04 19.66
CA ALA A 20 -8.17 3.64 19.87
C ALA A 20 -9.39 2.82 20.34
N ALA A 21 -10.23 3.38 21.21
CA ALA A 21 -11.46 2.74 21.66
C ALA A 21 -12.49 2.63 20.52
N LEU A 22 -12.60 3.63 19.65
CA LEU A 22 -13.46 3.59 18.46
C LEU A 22 -12.97 2.58 17.43
N VAL A 23 -11.65 2.45 17.22
CA VAL A 23 -11.04 1.42 16.36
C VAL A 23 -11.33 0.02 16.91
N ARG A 24 -11.11 -0.21 18.21
CA ARG A 24 -11.43 -1.48 18.87
C ARG A 24 -12.92 -1.81 18.81
N ARG A 25 -13.79 -0.82 19.08
CA ARG A 25 -15.25 -1.01 19.03
C ARG A 25 -15.74 -1.29 17.61
N ARG A 26 -15.14 -0.67 16.59
CA ARG A 26 -15.38 -1.00 15.18
C ARG A 26 -14.92 -2.43 14.87
N ALA A 27 -13.74 -2.86 15.32
CA ALA A 27 -13.27 -4.23 15.13
C ALA A 27 -14.23 -5.28 15.74
N THR A 28 -14.75 -5.02 16.96
CA THR A 28 -15.71 -5.93 17.61
C THR A 28 -17.07 -5.94 16.92
N LEU A 29 -17.56 -4.80 16.42
CA LEU A 29 -18.82 -4.71 15.68
C LEU A 29 -18.70 -5.28 14.25
N ARG A 30 -17.53 -5.16 13.61
CA ARG A 30 -17.24 -5.73 12.28
C ARG A 30 -17.16 -7.26 12.34
N SER A 31 -16.57 -7.84 13.40
CA SER A 31 -16.60 -9.29 13.65
C SER A 31 -18.02 -9.84 13.72
N ARG A 32 -18.97 -9.12 14.35
CA ARG A 32 -20.38 -9.50 14.44
C ARG A 32 -21.18 -9.24 13.15
N SER A 33 -20.88 -8.17 12.42
CA SER A 33 -21.54 -7.88 11.14
C SER A 33 -21.10 -8.85 10.03
N ASN A 34 -19.84 -9.29 10.04
CA ASN A 34 -19.31 -10.25 9.06
C ASN A 34 -19.84 -11.67 9.29
N THR A 35 -20.36 -11.98 10.48
CA THR A 35 -21.05 -13.26 10.73
C THR A 35 -22.49 -13.26 10.20
N GLN A 36 -23.06 -12.09 9.86
CA GLN A 36 -24.48 -11.96 9.51
C GLN A 36 -24.77 -11.41 8.11
N ALA A 37 -23.77 -10.87 7.40
CA ALA A 37 -23.91 -10.38 6.03
C ALA A 37 -23.08 -11.24 5.05
N GLY A 38 -23.54 -12.45 4.74
CA GLY A 38 -22.91 -13.25 3.68
C GLY A 38 -23.15 -14.75 3.77
N LEU A 39 -24.39 -15.20 3.68
CA LEU A 39 -24.66 -16.46 2.98
C LEU A 39 -24.38 -16.21 1.48
N LYS A 40 -23.09 -16.03 1.13
CA LYS A 40 -22.63 -15.94 -0.26
C LYS A 40 -22.69 -17.38 -0.79
N LEU A 41 -23.67 -17.64 -1.66
CA LEU A 41 -23.85 -18.91 -2.34
C LEU A 41 -22.51 -19.36 -2.94
N SER A 42 -22.12 -20.60 -2.62
CA SER A 42 -20.83 -21.18 -2.97
C SER A 42 -20.61 -21.25 -4.49
N GLY A 43 -19.85 -20.30 -5.01
CA GLY A 43 -19.30 -20.33 -6.37
C GLY A 43 -17.95 -19.62 -6.38
N SER A 44 -17.00 -20.14 -7.16
CA SER A 44 -15.74 -19.44 -7.40
C SER A 44 -16.01 -18.09 -8.04
N PRO A 45 -15.28 -17.02 -7.66
CA PRO A 45 -15.48 -15.69 -8.24
C PRO A 45 -15.25 -15.72 -9.76
N VAL A 46 -16.08 -14.97 -10.50
CA VAL A 46 -15.90 -14.79 -11.95
C VAL A 46 -14.79 -13.74 -12.16
N PRO A 47 -13.72 -14.05 -12.92
CA PRO A 47 -12.65 -13.10 -13.17
C PRO A 47 -13.15 -11.80 -13.83
N ASP A 48 -12.55 -10.66 -13.45
CA ASP A 48 -12.81 -9.33 -14.02
C ASP A 48 -11.50 -8.65 -14.44
N TRP A 49 -11.62 -7.44 -14.99
CA TRP A 49 -10.50 -6.68 -15.54
C TRP A 49 -9.80 -5.83 -14.48
N PRO A 50 -8.51 -5.50 -14.69
CA PRO A 50 -7.80 -4.52 -13.87
C PRO A 50 -8.57 -3.22 -13.72
N ILE A 51 -8.59 -2.68 -12.49
CA ILE A 51 -9.20 -1.39 -12.19
C ILE A 51 -8.19 -0.44 -11.55
N PRO A 52 -8.27 0.87 -11.80
CA PRO A 52 -7.37 1.86 -11.20
C PRO A 52 -7.40 1.91 -9.67
N PHE A 53 -6.26 2.21 -9.05
CA PHE A 53 -6.11 2.45 -7.61
C PHE A 53 -4.96 3.45 -7.31
N GLY A 54 -4.55 3.59 -6.03
CA GLY A 54 -3.23 4.10 -5.65
C GLY A 54 -3.23 5.35 -4.76
N TYR A 55 -4.34 6.10 -4.71
CA TYR A 55 -4.48 7.20 -3.73
C TYR A 55 -4.95 6.64 -2.38
N LYS A 56 -4.44 7.16 -1.26
CA LYS A 56 -4.83 6.80 0.13
C LYS A 56 -4.56 5.33 0.49
N CYS A 57 -3.54 4.74 -0.13
CA CYS A 57 -3.07 3.39 0.19
C CYS A 57 -1.56 3.30 -0.03
N ALA A 58 -1.00 2.14 0.28
CA ALA A 58 0.34 1.77 -0.18
C ALA A 58 0.27 0.51 -1.03
N TRP A 59 1.27 0.35 -1.89
CA TRP A 59 1.41 -0.85 -2.68
C TRP A 59 2.87 -1.17 -3.00
N TYR A 60 3.12 -2.45 -3.21
CA TYR A 60 4.30 -2.91 -3.91
C TYR A 60 3.96 -3.16 -5.38
N SER A 61 4.86 -2.79 -6.28
CA SER A 61 4.86 -3.23 -7.68
C SER A 61 6.02 -4.21 -7.89
N ILE A 62 5.72 -5.43 -8.32
CA ILE A 62 6.70 -6.50 -8.47
C ILE A 62 6.73 -6.93 -9.94
N GLN A 63 7.91 -6.95 -10.54
CA GLN A 63 8.10 -7.46 -11.90
C GLN A 63 8.08 -9.00 -11.88
N SER A 64 6.89 -9.58 -11.69
CA SER A 64 6.74 -11.03 -11.50
C SER A 64 5.69 -11.63 -12.43
N PRO A 65 6.00 -12.75 -13.11
CA PRO A 65 5.00 -13.61 -13.73
C PRO A 65 4.39 -14.64 -12.76
N ASP A 66 4.98 -14.84 -11.58
CA ASP A 66 4.57 -15.86 -10.60
C ASP A 66 3.89 -15.24 -9.36
N VAL A 67 2.59 -15.04 -9.47
CA VAL A 67 1.74 -14.52 -8.40
C VAL A 67 1.67 -15.49 -7.21
N GLY A 68 1.72 -16.80 -7.45
CA GLY A 68 1.67 -17.81 -6.38
C GLY A 68 2.89 -17.72 -5.47
N ARG A 69 4.07 -17.55 -6.06
CA ARG A 69 5.32 -17.31 -5.32
C ARG A 69 5.28 -15.98 -4.58
N LEU A 70 4.70 -14.94 -5.17
CA LEU A 70 4.53 -13.63 -4.52
C LEU A 70 3.66 -13.73 -3.26
N VAL A 71 2.51 -14.42 -3.34
CA VAL A 71 1.62 -14.70 -2.19
C VAL A 71 2.37 -15.38 -1.05
N GLN A 72 3.20 -16.38 -1.36
CA GLN A 72 4.02 -17.07 -0.35
C GLN A 72 5.09 -16.16 0.26
N LEU A 73 5.77 -15.36 -0.56
CA LEU A 73 6.89 -14.53 -0.12
C LEU A 73 6.46 -13.34 0.75
N ILE A 74 5.32 -12.72 0.39
CA ILE A 74 4.71 -11.67 1.21
C ILE A 74 4.09 -12.25 2.48
N GLY A 75 3.82 -13.55 2.52
CA GLY A 75 3.28 -14.23 3.69
C GLY A 75 1.79 -13.98 3.88
N LEU A 76 1.03 -13.87 2.79
CA LEU A 76 -0.41 -13.62 2.84
C LEU A 76 -1.13 -14.78 3.55
N GLN A 77 -1.79 -14.46 4.66
CA GLN A 77 -2.56 -15.39 5.47
C GLN A 77 -4.01 -15.46 4.99
N GLU A 78 -4.64 -16.62 5.18
CA GLU A 78 -6.05 -16.87 4.81
C GLU A 78 -6.36 -16.50 3.36
N ALA A 79 -5.39 -16.72 2.47
CA ALA A 79 -5.47 -16.31 1.07
C ALA A 79 -6.68 -16.94 0.35
N GLN A 80 -7.57 -16.09 -0.17
CA GLN A 80 -8.75 -16.48 -0.93
C GLN A 80 -8.70 -15.84 -2.32
N SER A 81 -9.15 -16.56 -3.34
CA SER A 81 -9.28 -15.98 -4.68
C SER A 81 -10.26 -14.82 -4.66
N ALA A 82 -9.88 -13.71 -5.31
CA ALA A 82 -10.69 -12.51 -5.40
C ALA A 82 -10.60 -11.90 -6.79
N THR A 83 -11.66 -11.22 -7.22
CA THR A 83 -11.64 -10.40 -8.43
C THR A 83 -10.84 -9.11 -8.18
N TRP A 84 -10.46 -8.37 -9.21
CA TRP A 84 -9.85 -7.04 -9.07
C TRP A 84 -10.76 -6.08 -8.30
N ARG A 85 -12.06 -6.06 -8.62
CA ARG A 85 -13.02 -5.19 -7.93
C ARG A 85 -13.09 -5.49 -6.43
N GLU A 86 -13.32 -6.75 -6.07
CA GLU A 86 -13.40 -7.19 -4.67
C GLU A 86 -12.07 -6.99 -3.95
N GLY A 87 -10.97 -7.31 -4.63
CA GLY A 87 -9.61 -7.17 -4.11
C GLY A 87 -9.24 -5.73 -3.77
N ILE A 88 -9.41 -4.81 -4.72
CA ILE A 88 -9.12 -3.39 -4.53
C ILE A 88 -10.05 -2.78 -3.49
N GLU A 89 -11.37 -3.03 -3.55
CA GLU A 89 -12.32 -2.52 -2.54
C GLU A 89 -11.90 -2.95 -1.12
N SER A 90 -11.51 -4.21 -0.97
CA SER A 90 -11.07 -4.77 0.31
C SER A 90 -9.70 -4.25 0.76
N ALA A 91 -8.79 -3.99 -0.19
CA ALA A 91 -7.46 -3.42 0.07
C ALA A 91 -7.53 -2.01 0.65
N TYR A 92 -8.56 -1.23 0.31
CA TYR A 92 -8.84 0.07 0.93
C TYR A 92 -9.42 -0.03 2.34
N GLY A 93 -9.76 -1.25 2.78
CA GLY A 93 -10.13 -1.59 4.15
C GLY A 93 -8.92 -2.14 4.93
N ASP A 94 -9.10 -3.32 5.52
CA ASP A 94 -8.12 -3.92 6.44
C ASP A 94 -7.36 -5.09 5.79
N LEU A 95 -7.70 -5.46 4.55
CA LEU A 95 -7.12 -6.61 3.86
C LEU A 95 -6.01 -6.19 2.90
N VAL A 96 -5.24 -7.16 2.45
CA VAL A 96 -4.19 -6.99 1.44
C VAL A 96 -4.57 -7.81 0.22
N PHE A 97 -4.52 -7.17 -0.94
CA PHE A 97 -4.80 -7.79 -2.23
C PHE A 97 -3.50 -7.99 -3.02
N VAL A 98 -3.24 -9.22 -3.43
CA VAL A 98 -2.22 -9.57 -4.41
C VAL A 98 -2.90 -9.72 -5.76
N SER A 99 -2.61 -8.81 -6.70
CA SER A 99 -3.26 -8.80 -7.99
C SER A 99 -2.76 -9.93 -8.91
N PRO A 100 -3.54 -10.30 -9.94
CA PRO A 100 -2.99 -10.95 -11.12
C PRO A 100 -1.84 -10.15 -11.72
N ALA A 101 -0.98 -10.83 -12.50
CA ALA A 101 0.01 -10.16 -13.31
C ALA A 101 -0.67 -9.43 -14.49
N VAL A 102 -0.32 -8.16 -14.69
CA VAL A 102 -0.81 -7.28 -15.75
C VAL A 102 0.36 -6.44 -16.27
N GLY A 103 0.57 -6.43 -17.59
CA GLY A 103 1.68 -5.69 -18.20
C GLY A 103 3.08 -6.10 -17.69
N GLY A 104 3.24 -7.34 -17.21
CA GLY A 104 4.50 -7.83 -16.61
C GLY A 104 4.69 -7.48 -15.14
N TRP A 105 3.69 -6.87 -14.49
CA TRP A 105 3.72 -6.47 -13.08
C TRP A 105 2.59 -7.12 -12.29
N ALA A 106 2.86 -7.47 -11.04
CA ALA A 106 1.85 -7.80 -10.05
C ALA A 106 1.93 -6.80 -8.89
N PHE A 107 0.79 -6.55 -8.24
CA PHE A 107 0.70 -5.58 -7.16
C PHE A 107 0.35 -6.27 -5.85
N VAL A 108 0.93 -5.77 -4.75
CA VAL A 108 0.46 -6.05 -3.38
C VAL A 108 -0.09 -4.74 -2.83
N VAL A 109 -1.40 -4.65 -2.66
CA VAL A 109 -2.11 -3.39 -2.35
C VAL A 109 -2.78 -3.47 -0.98
N GLY A 110 -2.67 -2.41 -0.18
CA GLY A 110 -3.37 -2.32 1.10
C GLY A 110 -3.27 -0.94 1.74
N ALA A 111 -4.35 -0.46 2.35
CA ALA A 111 -4.34 0.72 3.21
C ALA A 111 -3.61 0.42 4.53
N SER A 112 -3.69 -0.82 5.02
CA SER A 112 -2.94 -1.31 6.19
C SER A 112 -1.42 -1.21 6.00
N LEU A 113 -0.92 -1.32 4.77
CA LEU A 113 0.50 -1.12 4.43
C LEU A 113 0.95 0.33 4.63
N ALA A 114 0.04 1.30 4.47
CA ALA A 114 0.30 2.72 4.70
C ALA A 114 0.01 3.18 6.14
N ALA A 115 -0.66 2.34 6.94
CA ALA A 115 -1.05 2.67 8.32
C ALA A 115 0.09 2.59 9.34
N MET A 116 1.31 2.30 8.87
CA MET A 116 2.52 2.28 9.68
C MET A 116 2.88 3.69 10.16
N GLU A 117 3.49 3.78 11.35
CA GLU A 117 4.11 5.02 11.81
C GLU A 117 5.14 5.51 10.76
N PRO A 118 5.02 6.74 10.23
CA PRO A 118 5.85 7.19 9.11
C PRO A 118 7.35 7.03 9.34
N ARG A 119 7.81 7.30 10.58
CA ARG A 119 9.24 7.17 10.95
C ARG A 119 9.73 5.73 11.03
N SER A 120 8.83 4.76 11.20
CA SER A 120 9.15 3.32 11.24
C SER A 120 8.95 2.64 9.88
N LEU A 121 8.47 3.37 8.89
CA LEU A 121 8.15 2.82 7.58
C LEU A 121 9.40 2.29 6.87
N THR A 122 10.52 3.01 6.92
CA THR A 122 11.80 2.57 6.33
C THR A 122 12.24 1.19 6.83
N SER A 123 12.17 0.97 8.15
CA SER A 123 12.57 -0.31 8.76
C SER A 123 11.62 -1.47 8.45
N GLN A 124 10.36 -1.18 8.10
CA GLN A 124 9.37 -2.20 7.76
C GLN A 124 9.36 -2.52 6.26
N VAL A 125 9.49 -1.48 5.42
CA VAL A 125 9.41 -1.61 3.97
C VAL A 125 10.70 -2.16 3.38
N ARG A 126 11.88 -1.70 3.81
CA ARG A 126 13.16 -2.11 3.21
C ARG A 126 13.35 -3.63 3.18
N PRO A 127 13.21 -4.38 4.31
CA PRO A 127 13.46 -5.82 4.28
C PRO A 127 12.53 -6.57 3.34
N VAL A 128 11.25 -6.16 3.27
CA VAL A 128 10.27 -6.74 2.36
C VAL A 128 10.64 -6.42 0.90
N LEU A 129 10.97 -5.16 0.62
CA LEU A 129 11.32 -4.69 -0.72
C LEU A 129 12.59 -5.37 -1.27
N GLU A 130 13.64 -5.47 -0.45
CA GLU A 130 14.88 -6.17 -0.80
C GLU A 130 14.61 -7.67 -1.01
N LYS A 131 13.84 -8.31 -0.12
CA LYS A 131 13.47 -9.72 -0.28
C LYS A 131 12.71 -9.96 -1.59
N LEU A 132 11.73 -9.12 -1.92
CA LEU A 132 10.94 -9.23 -3.15
C LEU A 132 11.81 -9.03 -4.39
N SER A 133 12.66 -7.98 -4.43
CA SER A 133 13.56 -7.74 -5.56
C SER A 133 14.66 -8.80 -5.70
N SER A 134 15.04 -9.48 -4.61
CA SER A 134 15.97 -10.60 -4.68
C SER A 134 15.36 -11.82 -5.37
N GLU A 135 14.04 -12.01 -5.26
CA GLU A 135 13.34 -13.11 -5.94
C GLU A 135 12.93 -12.73 -7.38
N PHE A 136 12.34 -11.54 -7.56
CA PHE A 136 11.68 -11.12 -8.80
C PHE A 136 12.43 -10.04 -9.58
N GLU A 137 13.73 -9.88 -9.30
CA GLU A 137 14.63 -8.89 -9.91
C GLU A 137 14.32 -7.43 -9.55
N ILE A 138 13.11 -6.93 -9.78
CA ILE A 138 12.70 -5.54 -9.48
C ILE A 138 11.47 -5.54 -8.59
N ALA A 139 11.55 -4.78 -7.49
CA ALA A 139 10.41 -4.45 -6.66
C ALA A 139 10.43 -2.96 -6.33
N CYS A 140 9.25 -2.34 -6.44
CA CYS A 140 9.03 -0.95 -6.04
C CYS A 140 7.99 -0.92 -4.92
N PHE A 141 8.06 0.10 -4.06
CA PHE A 141 7.06 0.40 -3.04
C PHE A 141 6.61 1.85 -3.20
N PHE A 142 5.33 2.10 -3.00
CA PHE A 142 4.73 3.42 -3.09
C PHE A 142 3.70 3.61 -1.98
N ALA A 143 3.55 4.83 -1.46
CA ALA A 143 2.50 5.16 -0.50
C ALA A 143 2.02 6.60 -0.66
N THR A 144 0.70 6.79 -0.47
CA THR A 144 0.09 8.11 -0.33
C THR A 144 -0.84 8.15 0.88
N HIS A 145 -0.80 9.24 1.66
CA HIS A 145 -1.76 9.46 2.75
C HIS A 145 -2.08 10.95 2.99
N ARG A 146 -3.25 11.39 2.51
CA ARG A 146 -3.67 12.81 2.51
C ARG A 146 -3.70 13.53 3.86
N VAL A 147 -3.91 12.82 4.98
CA VAL A 147 -4.11 13.49 6.28
C VAL A 147 -2.81 14.12 6.76
N VAL A 148 -1.71 13.44 6.51
CA VAL A 148 -0.36 13.83 6.92
C VAL A 148 0.49 14.25 5.72
N GLU A 149 -0.12 14.29 4.53
CA GLU A 149 0.55 14.50 3.25
C GLU A 149 1.78 13.58 3.10
N LEU A 150 1.56 12.27 3.27
CA LEU A 150 2.61 11.27 3.09
C LEU A 150 2.81 10.96 1.61
N HIS A 151 4.05 11.05 1.14
CA HIS A 151 4.45 10.70 -0.23
C HIS A 151 5.70 9.85 -0.18
N ILE A 152 5.62 8.59 -0.62
CA ILE A 152 6.77 7.67 -0.57
C ILE A 152 6.89 6.92 -1.88
N TRP A 153 8.13 6.75 -2.32
CA TRP A 153 8.51 5.77 -3.32
C TRP A 153 9.86 5.16 -2.98
N ALA A 154 10.01 3.87 -3.25
CA ALA A 154 11.27 3.15 -3.09
C ALA A 154 11.40 2.09 -4.18
N LYS A 155 12.62 1.83 -4.63
CA LYS A 155 12.95 0.84 -5.65
C LYS A 155 14.16 0.03 -5.20
N ALA A 156 14.03 -1.28 -5.31
CA ALA A 156 15.12 -2.21 -5.13
C ALA A 156 15.26 -3.11 -6.37
N THR A 157 16.51 -3.42 -6.69
CA THR A 157 16.87 -4.31 -7.80
C THR A 157 17.84 -5.37 -7.27
N LYS A 158 17.56 -6.64 -7.56
CA LYS A 158 18.41 -7.80 -7.19
C LYS A 158 18.80 -7.81 -5.72
N GLY A 159 17.84 -7.53 -4.84
CA GLY A 159 18.02 -7.57 -3.39
C GLY A 159 18.69 -6.34 -2.79
N LYS A 160 18.87 -5.26 -3.56
CA LYS A 160 19.51 -4.03 -3.09
C LYS A 160 18.61 -2.83 -3.32
N LEU A 161 18.41 -2.02 -2.28
CA LEU A 161 17.78 -0.71 -2.42
C LEU A 161 18.62 0.18 -3.35
N GLU A 162 18.02 0.70 -4.41
CA GLU A 162 18.67 1.60 -5.36
C GLU A 162 18.33 3.06 -5.07
N ARG A 163 17.06 3.32 -4.78
CA ARG A 163 16.53 4.64 -4.49
C ARG A 163 15.36 4.55 -3.54
N ALA A 164 15.28 5.44 -2.56
CA ALA A 164 14.08 5.66 -1.79
C ALA A 164 13.96 7.11 -1.36
N TYR A 165 12.73 7.60 -1.40
CA TYR A 165 12.39 8.94 -0.96
C TYR A 165 11.04 8.91 -0.24
N GLY A 166 10.94 9.67 0.85
CA GLY A 166 9.75 9.81 1.65
C GLY A 166 9.63 11.22 2.19
N TYR A 167 8.50 11.86 1.91
CA TYR A 167 8.18 13.22 2.33
C TYR A 167 6.89 13.25 3.14
N LEU A 168 6.90 14.02 4.21
CA LEU A 168 5.79 14.24 5.12
C LEU A 168 5.40 15.73 5.06
N GLY A 169 4.38 16.05 4.27
CA GLY A 169 4.00 17.44 3.99
C GLY A 169 3.49 18.21 5.21
N GLU A 170 2.83 17.53 6.17
CA GLU A 170 2.33 18.19 7.39
C GLU A 170 3.45 18.80 8.25
N THR A 171 4.67 18.27 8.17
CA THR A 171 5.86 18.78 8.89
C THR A 171 6.93 19.35 7.97
N GLY A 172 6.81 19.17 6.65
CA GLY A 172 7.85 19.47 5.68
C GLY A 172 9.10 18.59 5.82
N GLU A 173 8.97 17.39 6.39
CA GLU A 173 10.11 16.53 6.72
C GLU A 173 10.39 15.48 5.63
N ILE A 174 11.67 15.23 5.39
CA ILE A 174 12.14 14.10 4.61
C ILE A 174 12.41 12.93 5.58
N ILE A 175 11.57 11.90 5.52
CA ILE A 175 11.62 10.73 6.40
C ILE A 175 12.40 9.55 5.82
N TRP A 176 12.68 9.60 4.52
CA TRP A 176 13.54 8.64 3.83
C TRP A 176 14.22 9.36 2.65
N ASP A 177 15.55 9.28 2.57
CA ASP A 177 16.32 9.76 1.41
C ASP A 177 17.59 8.92 1.28
N GLU A 178 17.58 7.97 0.34
CA GLU A 178 18.70 7.08 0.08
C GLU A 178 18.84 6.83 -1.42
N GLY A 179 20.08 6.73 -1.90
CA GLY A 179 20.37 6.62 -3.33
C GLY A 179 20.35 7.97 -4.05
N MET A 180 20.87 8.00 -5.27
CA MET A 180 20.91 9.22 -6.09
C MET A 180 19.54 9.49 -6.70
N ALA A 181 19.13 10.76 -6.71
CA ALA A 181 17.90 11.16 -7.37
C ALA A 181 17.87 10.71 -8.84
N THR A 182 16.74 10.16 -9.29
CA THR A 182 16.57 9.65 -10.65
C THR A 182 16.05 10.73 -11.60
N VAL A 183 16.07 10.46 -12.90
CA VAL A 183 15.55 11.39 -13.91
C VAL A 183 14.04 11.63 -13.75
N GLU A 184 13.30 10.63 -13.27
CA GLU A 184 11.87 10.73 -12.97
C GLU A 184 11.59 11.70 -11.80
N GLU A 185 12.55 11.91 -10.90
CA GLU A 185 12.42 12.80 -9.75
C GLU A 185 12.73 14.27 -10.09
N VAL A 186 13.31 14.54 -11.27
CA VAL A 186 13.67 15.90 -11.70
C VAL A 186 12.42 16.76 -11.84
N GLY A 187 12.37 17.87 -11.09
CA GLY A 187 11.22 18.78 -11.04
C GLY A 187 10.11 18.35 -10.07
N ILE A 188 10.02 17.06 -9.72
CA ILE A 188 9.09 16.55 -8.71
C ILE A 188 9.56 16.94 -7.31
N LEU A 189 10.84 16.77 -7.00
CA LEU A 189 11.36 17.01 -5.65
C LEU A 189 11.25 18.48 -5.18
N SER A 190 11.03 19.43 -6.10
CA SER A 190 10.77 20.83 -5.75
C SER A 190 9.33 21.12 -5.32
N HIS A 191 8.37 20.28 -5.71
CA HIS A 191 6.96 20.42 -5.36
C HIS A 191 6.28 19.06 -5.38
N ILE A 192 6.20 18.43 -4.21
CA ILE A 192 5.65 17.08 -4.05
C ILE A 192 4.18 17.17 -3.70
N ASP A 193 3.36 16.50 -4.51
CA ASP A 193 1.93 16.31 -4.29
C ASP A 193 1.55 14.83 -4.44
N GLU A 194 0.26 14.49 -4.34
CA GLU A 194 -0.18 13.10 -4.48
C GLU A 194 0.06 12.57 -5.91
N ALA A 195 0.08 13.44 -6.92
CA ALA A 195 0.33 13.04 -8.31
C ALA A 195 1.79 12.66 -8.55
N ALA A 196 2.74 13.22 -7.78
CA ALA A 196 4.15 12.86 -7.82
C ALA A 196 4.37 11.34 -7.67
N VAL A 197 3.69 10.70 -6.73
CA VAL A 197 3.83 9.25 -6.49
C VAL A 197 3.39 8.45 -7.72
N MET A 198 2.32 8.87 -8.39
CA MET A 198 1.84 8.24 -9.63
C MET A 198 2.81 8.46 -10.80
N GLN A 199 3.43 9.64 -10.88
CA GLN A 199 4.43 9.95 -11.91
C GLN A 199 5.69 9.07 -11.75
N ILE A 200 6.19 8.93 -10.52
CA ILE A 200 7.31 8.02 -10.24
C ILE A 200 6.91 6.57 -10.52
N ALA A 201 5.72 6.15 -10.10
CA ALA A 201 5.23 4.80 -10.36
C ALA A 201 5.16 4.46 -11.86
N ARG A 202 4.80 5.44 -12.70
CA ARG A 202 4.78 5.31 -14.17
C ARG A 202 6.18 5.15 -14.77
N GLY A 203 7.18 5.84 -14.23
CA GLY A 203 8.56 5.75 -14.73
C GLY A 203 9.28 4.49 -14.25
N TRP A 204 8.98 4.02 -13.03
CA TRP A 204 9.68 2.89 -12.43
C TRP A 204 9.00 1.53 -12.62
N SER A 205 7.70 1.53 -12.85
CA SER A 205 6.88 0.32 -12.95
C SER A 205 5.66 0.60 -13.82
N LEU A 206 4.52 -0.01 -13.47
CA LEU A 206 3.22 0.33 -14.02
C LEU A 206 2.43 1.18 -13.03
N ALA A 207 1.98 2.36 -13.46
CA ALA A 207 1.16 3.22 -12.60
C ALA A 207 -0.25 2.64 -12.45
N PRO A 208 -0.76 2.51 -11.22
CA PRO A 208 -2.12 2.00 -10.98
C PRO A 208 -3.22 2.74 -11.75
N ILE A 209 -3.05 4.05 -11.97
CA ILE A 209 -4.04 4.87 -12.70
C ILE A 209 -4.13 4.55 -14.20
N ASP A 210 -3.14 3.84 -14.76
CA ASP A 210 -3.11 3.50 -16.19
C ASP A 210 -3.70 2.11 -16.49
N LEU A 211 -4.17 1.38 -15.46
CA LEU A 211 -4.62 -0.01 -15.58
C LEU A 211 -5.80 -0.22 -16.54
N GLU A 212 -6.73 0.71 -16.62
CA GLU A 212 -7.93 0.61 -17.48
C GLU A 212 -7.58 0.60 -18.98
N GLY A 213 -6.40 1.13 -19.35
CA GLY A 213 -5.93 1.19 -20.74
C GLY A 213 -5.06 0.00 -21.18
N ILE A 214 -4.80 -0.97 -20.30
CA ILE A 214 -3.85 -2.05 -20.57
C ILE A 214 -4.54 -3.26 -21.14
N SER A 215 -4.02 -3.73 -22.28
CA SER A 215 -4.41 -5.01 -22.86
C SER A 215 -4.13 -6.14 -21.88
N SER A 216 -5.18 -6.78 -21.39
CA SER A 216 -5.13 -7.85 -20.39
C SER A 216 -6.37 -8.74 -20.48
N GLU A 217 -6.24 -9.96 -19.98
CA GLU A 217 -7.34 -10.90 -19.83
C GLU A 217 -7.90 -10.82 -18.40
N PRO A 218 -9.22 -11.02 -18.20
CA PRO A 218 -9.80 -11.03 -16.88
C PRO A 218 -9.23 -12.19 -16.06
N SER A 219 -8.85 -11.92 -14.81
CA SER A 219 -8.08 -12.85 -13.97
C SER A 219 -8.37 -12.68 -12.48
N LEU A 220 -8.02 -13.69 -11.68
CA LEU A 220 -8.24 -13.69 -10.23
C LEU A 220 -6.92 -13.47 -9.49
N GLY A 221 -6.96 -12.56 -8.51
CA GLY A 221 -5.89 -12.36 -7.54
C GLY A 221 -6.19 -13.10 -6.23
N PHE A 222 -5.48 -12.70 -5.18
CA PHE A 222 -5.62 -13.26 -3.84
C PHE A 222 -5.83 -12.15 -2.80
N LEU A 223 -6.77 -12.36 -1.91
CA LEU A 223 -7.08 -11.45 -0.80
C LEU A 223 -6.79 -12.16 0.53
N GLY A 224 -6.23 -11.45 1.49
CA GLY A 224 -5.91 -12.00 2.81
C GLY A 224 -5.39 -10.94 3.78
N THR A 225 -4.72 -11.38 4.84
CA THR A 225 -4.08 -10.50 5.85
C THR A 225 -2.57 -10.72 5.89
N LEU A 226 -1.83 -9.73 6.39
CA LEU A 226 -0.39 -9.83 6.69
C LEU A 226 -0.15 -9.82 8.20
#